data_AF-A0A0S3TA32-F1
#
_entry.id   AF-A0A0S3TA32-F1
#
_cell.length_a   1.000
_cell.length_b   1.000
_cell.length_c   1.000
_cell.angle_alpha   90.00
_cell.angle_beta   90.00
_cell.angle_gamma   90.00
#
_symmetry.space_group_name_H-M   'P 1'
#
loop_
_entity.id
_entity.type
_entity.pdbx_description
1 polymer ?
#
loop_
_entity_poly.entity_id
_entity_poly.type
_entity_poly.pdbx_seq_one_letter_code
_entity_poly.pdbx_strand_id
1 'polypeptide(L)'
;MFDLGVMSCLEYLESIPWSEDEHEEVISQLEHLQIHDSTVEVLQRVSSDPSTADRADDMFLNLISGVLQAKNDKARREMKALLSKLLKENAPNDSSRLDVSKDTLYHLCHKCISSLLLCLSEATGGDERLDRGVVISDITREADNIQWIVDILIGKKMGEEFVEIWAEQKELAALHSKAVIVASSSTSIFVANFSADGNPFIQ
;
A
#
# COMPACT_ATOMS: atom_id res chain seq x y z
N MET A 1 50.50 16.34 -11.32
CA MET A 1 49.79 17.47 -12.01
C MET A 1 48.47 16.99 -12.59
N PHE A 2 48.44 15.84 -13.27
CA PHE A 2 47.19 15.19 -13.69
C PHE A 2 46.25 14.86 -12.52
N ASP A 3 46.77 14.25 -11.45
CA ASP A 3 45.96 13.85 -10.28
C ASP A 3 45.32 15.05 -9.56
N LEU A 4 45.99 16.20 -9.55
CA LEU A 4 45.45 17.43 -8.98
C LEU A 4 44.27 17.94 -9.83
N GLY A 5 44.37 17.83 -11.15
CA GLY A 5 43.27 18.15 -12.06
C GLY A 5 42.08 17.20 -11.88
N VAL A 6 42.33 15.91 -11.70
CA VAL A 6 41.29 14.91 -11.40
C VAL A 6 40.59 15.24 -10.07
N MET A 7 41.34 15.56 -9.02
CA MET A 7 40.77 15.97 -7.73
C MET A 7 39.92 17.23 -7.85
N SER A 8 40.37 18.27 -8.55
CA SER A 8 39.58 19.48 -8.75
C SER A 8 38.29 19.23 -9.54
N CYS A 9 38.31 18.29 -10.50
CA CYS A 9 37.08 17.87 -11.19
C CYS A 9 36.12 17.13 -10.25
N LEU A 10 36.63 16.26 -9.36
CA LEU A 10 35.81 15.55 -8.39
C LEU A 10 35.18 16.49 -7.34
N GLU A 11 35.96 17.42 -6.78
CA GLU A 11 35.44 18.45 -5.86
C GLU A 11 34.35 19.30 -6.51
N TYR A 12 34.52 19.64 -7.80
CA TYR A 12 33.49 20.34 -8.55
C TYR A 12 32.21 19.51 -8.68
N LEU A 13 32.31 18.24 -9.10
CA LEU A 13 31.15 17.35 -9.25
C LEU A 13 30.42 17.11 -7.91
N GLU A 14 31.14 17.04 -6.79
CA GLU A 14 30.58 16.89 -5.44
C GLU A 14 29.86 18.16 -4.96
N SER A 15 30.28 19.33 -5.44
CA SER A 15 29.75 20.63 -4.99
C SER A 15 28.45 21.08 -5.66
N ILE A 16 28.00 20.40 -6.71
CA ILE A 16 26.85 20.81 -7.53
C ILE A 16 25.58 20.15 -6.99
N PRO A 17 24.45 20.88 -6.85
CA PRO A 17 23.15 20.29 -6.59
C PRO A 17 22.57 19.77 -7.91
N TRP A 18 22.85 18.51 -8.23
CA TRP A 18 22.36 17.84 -9.44
C TRP A 18 20.84 17.76 -9.42
N SER A 19 20.21 18.03 -10.57
CA SER A 19 18.81 17.65 -10.79
C SER A 19 18.70 16.14 -10.99
N GLU A 20 17.48 15.61 -10.83
CA GLU A 20 17.19 14.18 -10.98
C GLU A 20 17.52 13.68 -12.40
N ASP A 21 17.14 14.45 -13.43
CA ASP A 21 17.45 14.15 -14.83
C ASP A 21 18.98 14.08 -15.10
N GLU A 22 19.75 15.02 -14.53
CA GLU A 22 21.22 15.05 -14.69
C GLU A 22 21.90 13.87 -13.99
N HIS A 23 21.34 13.43 -12.85
CA HIS A 23 21.84 12.27 -12.11
C HIS A 23 21.62 10.98 -12.90
N GLU A 24 20.43 10.78 -13.47
CA GLU A 24 20.12 9.62 -14.31
C GLU A 24 20.97 9.59 -15.59
N GLU A 25 21.20 10.74 -16.22
CA GLU A 25 22.05 10.82 -17.42
C GLU A 25 23.50 10.40 -17.11
N VAL A 26 24.06 10.81 -15.97
CA VAL A 26 25.42 10.39 -15.58
C VAL A 26 25.51 8.92 -15.21
N ILE A 27 24.50 8.37 -14.53
CA ILE A 27 24.44 6.92 -14.26
C ILE A 27 24.41 6.13 -15.57
N SER A 28 23.58 6.55 -16.53
CA SER A 28 23.49 5.90 -17.84
C SER A 28 24.82 5.96 -18.61
N GLN A 29 25.53 7.09 -18.58
CA GLN A 29 26.85 7.22 -19.19
C GLN A 29 27.91 6.37 -18.47
N LEU A 30 27.79 6.21 -17.15
CA LEU A 30 28.69 5.39 -16.34
C LEU A 30 28.53 3.89 -16.64
N GLU A 31 27.30 3.43 -16.91
CA GLU A 31 27.03 2.05 -17.36
C GLU A 31 27.70 1.72 -18.71
N HIS A 32 27.84 2.72 -19.59
CA HIS A 32 28.51 2.56 -20.88
C HIS A 32 30.04 2.54 -20.78
N LEU A 33 30.61 3.06 -19.70
CA LEU A 33 32.04 3.00 -19.44
C LEU A 33 32.37 1.63 -18.82
N GLN A 34 33.10 0.77 -19.54
CA GLN A 34 33.57 -0.55 -19.07
C GLN A 34 34.63 -0.43 -17.97
N ILE A 35 34.31 0.22 -16.86
CA ILE A 35 35.14 0.33 -15.68
C ILE A 35 34.88 -0.96 -14.89
N HIS A 36 35.75 -1.95 -15.05
CA HIS A 36 35.61 -3.24 -14.39
C HIS A 36 35.85 -3.11 -12.86
N ASP A 37 35.02 -3.81 -12.09
CA ASP A 37 35.04 -4.05 -10.64
C ASP A 37 34.70 -2.88 -9.68
N SER A 38 35.15 -1.63 -9.92
CA SER A 38 34.86 -0.53 -8.97
C SER A 38 33.46 0.10 -9.14
N THR A 39 32.85 -0.07 -10.31
CA THR A 39 31.61 0.63 -10.69
C THR A 39 30.41 0.04 -9.98
N VAL A 40 30.39 -1.27 -9.70
CA VAL A 40 29.30 -1.93 -8.97
C VAL A 40 29.22 -1.40 -7.53
N GLU A 41 30.35 -1.24 -6.84
CA GLU A 41 30.35 -0.71 -5.49
C GLU A 41 30.00 0.78 -5.44
N VAL A 42 30.40 1.57 -6.44
CA VAL A 42 30.06 3.00 -6.51
C VAL A 42 28.60 3.17 -6.90
N LEU A 43 28.11 2.46 -7.92
CA LEU A 43 26.71 2.44 -8.31
C LEU A 43 25.82 1.94 -7.17
N GLN A 44 26.22 0.94 -6.38
CA GLN A 44 25.47 0.52 -5.20
C GLN A 44 25.41 1.60 -4.10
N ARG A 45 26.39 2.52 -4.03
CA ARG A 45 26.34 3.65 -3.10
C ARG A 45 25.46 4.80 -3.61
N VAL A 46 25.24 4.92 -4.92
CA VAL A 46 24.34 5.96 -5.49
C VAL A 46 22.94 5.43 -5.83
N SER A 47 22.78 4.12 -6.05
CA SER A 47 21.48 3.47 -6.15
C SER A 47 20.93 3.29 -4.74
N SER A 48 19.91 4.08 -4.40
CA SER A 48 19.08 4.07 -3.20
C SER A 48 19.54 3.16 -2.05
N ASP A 49 20.08 3.77 -0.98
CA ASP A 49 20.45 3.09 0.27
C ASP A 49 19.25 2.30 0.83
N PRO A 50 19.37 1.01 1.19
CA PRO A 50 18.28 0.24 1.80
C PRO A 50 17.63 0.92 3.01
N SER A 51 18.34 1.79 3.74
CA SER A 51 17.73 2.58 4.82
C SER A 51 16.64 3.55 4.35
N THR A 52 16.66 3.97 3.08
CA THR A 52 15.65 4.84 2.49
C THR A 52 14.36 4.08 2.13
N ALA A 53 14.46 2.79 1.79
CA ALA A 53 13.32 1.95 1.48
C ALA A 53 12.46 1.65 2.72
N ASP A 54 13.09 1.27 3.85
CA ASP A 54 12.39 1.05 5.12
C ASP A 54 11.68 2.33 5.59
N ARG A 55 12.34 3.49 5.42
CA ARG A 55 11.74 4.79 5.75
C ARG A 55 10.57 5.16 4.85
N ALA A 56 10.63 4.80 3.56
CA ALA A 56 9.52 5.03 2.64
C ALA A 56 8.31 4.15 3.00
N ASP A 57 8.54 2.89 3.37
CA ASP A 57 7.46 1.97 3.74
C ASP A 57 6.76 2.42 5.03
N ASP A 58 7.51 2.90 6.03
CA ASP A 58 6.94 3.55 7.22
C ASP A 58 6.09 4.78 6.87
N MET A 59 6.52 5.58 5.90
CA MET A 59 5.73 6.74 5.44
C MET A 59 4.43 6.27 4.77
N PHE A 60 4.48 5.25 3.92
CA PHE A 60 3.29 4.68 3.28
C PHE A 60 2.34 4.05 4.28
N LEU A 61 2.86 3.30 5.25
CA LEU A 61 2.07 2.71 6.33
C LEU A 61 1.29 3.80 7.07
N ASN A 62 1.97 4.89 7.45
CA ASN A 62 1.34 6.02 8.14
C ASN A 62 0.32 6.75 7.26
N LEU A 63 0.67 7.00 6.00
CA LEU A 63 -0.21 7.70 5.04
C LEU A 63 -1.48 6.90 4.77
N ILE A 64 -1.33 5.64 4.39
CA ILE A 64 -2.45 4.75 4.09
C ILE A 64 -3.29 4.56 5.36
N SER A 65 -2.67 4.29 6.52
CA SER A 65 -3.41 4.19 7.79
C SER A 65 -4.21 5.47 8.09
N GLY A 66 -3.64 6.65 7.83
CA GLY A 66 -4.34 7.93 7.99
C GLY A 66 -5.57 8.05 7.08
N VAL A 67 -5.46 7.59 5.83
CA VAL A 67 -6.60 7.54 4.89
C VAL A 67 -7.68 6.58 5.35
N LEU A 68 -7.30 5.37 5.79
CA LEU A 68 -8.25 4.36 6.28
C LEU A 68 -9.06 4.85 7.49
N GLN A 69 -8.43 5.63 8.36
CA GLN A 69 -9.04 6.21 9.57
C GLN A 69 -9.80 7.52 9.32
N ALA A 70 -9.76 8.08 8.11
CA ALA A 70 -10.40 9.35 7.82
C ALA A 70 -11.93 9.26 7.89
N LYS A 71 -12.55 10.10 8.72
CA LYS A 71 -14.02 10.13 8.92
C LYS A 71 -14.79 10.80 7.79
N ASN A 72 -14.15 11.67 7.01
CA ASN A 72 -14.80 12.35 5.89
C ASN A 72 -14.77 11.45 4.65
N ASP A 73 -15.92 10.92 4.26
CA ASP A 73 -16.04 9.99 3.13
C ASP A 73 -15.60 10.56 1.78
N LYS A 74 -15.79 11.87 1.57
CA LYS A 74 -15.36 12.52 0.33
C LYS A 74 -13.83 12.61 0.27
N ALA A 75 -13.22 13.16 1.32
CA ALA A 75 -11.77 13.30 1.40
C ALA A 75 -11.06 11.93 1.36
N ARG A 76 -11.62 10.92 2.07
CA ARG A 76 -11.11 9.55 2.04
C ARG A 76 -11.13 8.99 0.62
N ARG A 77 -12.26 9.07 -0.10
CA ARG A 77 -12.37 8.57 -1.48
C ARG A 77 -11.44 9.29 -2.44
N GLU A 78 -11.34 10.62 -2.35
CA GLU A 78 -10.42 11.41 -3.17
C GLU A 78 -8.96 11.00 -2.93
N MET A 79 -8.55 10.84 -1.67
CA MET A 79 -7.20 10.41 -1.34
C MET A 79 -6.92 8.96 -1.78
N LYS A 80 -7.87 8.04 -1.59
CA LYS A 80 -7.80 6.67 -2.13
C LYS A 80 -7.58 6.68 -3.64
N ALA A 81 -8.32 7.51 -4.38
CA ALA A 81 -8.21 7.61 -5.83
C ALA A 81 -6.85 8.17 -6.27
N LEU A 82 -6.33 9.19 -5.57
CA LEU A 82 -5.00 9.75 -5.84
C LEU A 82 -3.90 8.72 -5.58
N LEU A 83 -3.91 8.06 -4.42
CA LEU A 83 -2.93 7.03 -4.07
C LEU A 83 -3.00 5.84 -5.02
N SER A 84 -4.20 5.37 -5.39
CA SER A 84 -4.35 4.30 -6.38
C SER A 84 -3.77 4.65 -7.75
N LYS A 85 -3.84 5.93 -8.17
CA LYS A 85 -3.20 6.37 -9.42
C LYS A 85 -1.69 6.40 -9.29
N LEU A 86 -1.18 7.02 -8.22
CA LEU A 86 0.26 7.09 -7.94
C LEU A 86 0.89 5.69 -7.85
N LEU A 87 0.22 4.74 -7.21
CA LEU A 87 0.70 3.36 -7.09
C LEU A 87 0.62 2.56 -8.41
N LYS A 88 -0.21 2.99 -9.38
CA LYS A 88 -0.41 2.33 -10.69
C LYS A 88 0.43 2.94 -11.81
N GLU A 89 0.69 4.25 -11.79
CA GLU A 89 1.36 4.99 -12.88
C GLU A 89 2.88 4.77 -12.95
N ASN A 90 3.46 3.98 -12.04
CA ASN A 90 4.89 3.64 -12.05
C ASN A 90 5.26 2.85 -13.32
N ALA A 91 5.82 3.55 -14.31
CA ALA A 91 6.34 3.01 -15.56
C ALA A 91 7.58 2.11 -15.32
N PRO A 92 7.91 1.17 -16.22
CA PRO A 92 8.94 0.16 -15.98
C PRO A 92 10.38 0.69 -15.85
N ASN A 93 10.64 1.97 -16.15
CA ASN A 93 11.99 2.55 -16.22
C ASN A 93 12.29 3.64 -15.17
N ASP A 94 11.37 3.93 -14.25
CA ASP A 94 11.57 5.01 -13.28
C ASP A 94 12.28 4.47 -12.03
N SER A 95 13.49 4.98 -11.76
CA SER A 95 14.31 4.69 -10.58
C SER A 95 13.59 4.95 -9.26
N SER A 96 12.54 5.78 -9.29
CA SER A 96 11.77 6.27 -8.15
C SER A 96 10.53 5.42 -7.83
N ARG A 97 10.54 4.11 -8.13
CA ARG A 97 9.42 3.19 -7.86
C ARG A 97 8.88 3.36 -6.44
N LEU A 98 7.72 4.00 -6.32
CA LEU A 98 6.93 4.04 -5.10
C LEU A 98 6.32 2.66 -4.86
N ASP A 99 7.12 1.78 -4.26
CA ASP A 99 6.71 0.42 -3.92
C ASP A 99 6.36 0.34 -2.43
N VAL A 100 5.09 0.04 -2.16
CA VAL A 100 4.62 -0.28 -0.81
C VAL A 100 4.90 -1.75 -0.60
N SER A 101 5.51 -2.10 0.52
CA SER A 101 5.85 -3.50 0.79
C SER A 101 4.60 -4.36 0.93
N LYS A 102 4.76 -5.65 0.58
CA LYS A 102 3.73 -6.67 0.77
C LYS A 102 3.31 -6.74 2.25
N ASP A 103 4.27 -6.70 3.16
CA ASP A 103 4.06 -6.77 4.61
C ASP A 103 3.22 -5.59 5.13
N THR A 104 3.48 -4.36 4.65
CA THR A 104 2.70 -3.17 5.01
C THR A 104 1.25 -3.28 4.54
N LEU A 105 1.01 -3.74 3.31
CA LEU A 105 -0.36 -3.93 2.81
C LEU A 105 -1.12 -4.99 3.60
N TYR A 106 -0.49 -6.13 3.92
CA TYR A 106 -1.12 -7.18 4.73
C TYR A 106 -1.36 -6.75 6.17
N HIS A 107 -0.42 -6.01 6.78
CA HIS A 107 -0.63 -5.41 8.10
C HIS A 107 -1.89 -4.53 8.12
N LEU A 108 -2.08 -3.70 7.09
CA LEU A 108 -3.25 -2.84 6.95
C LEU A 108 -4.54 -3.65 6.71
N CYS A 109 -4.48 -4.73 5.91
CA CYS A 109 -5.60 -5.67 5.76
C CYS A 109 -6.04 -6.25 7.10
N HIS A 110 -5.11 -6.80 7.87
CA HIS A 110 -5.41 -7.37 9.19
C HIS A 110 -6.05 -6.33 10.11
N LYS A 111 -5.53 -5.11 10.14
CA LYS A 111 -6.07 -4.01 10.94
C LYS A 111 -7.52 -3.69 10.56
N CYS A 112 -7.83 -3.60 9.27
CA CYS A 112 -9.20 -3.37 8.81
C CYS A 112 -10.14 -4.54 9.08
N ILE A 113 -9.68 -5.78 8.92
CA ILE A 113 -10.46 -6.99 9.25
C ILE A 113 -10.78 -7.03 10.74
N SER A 114 -9.80 -6.79 11.62
CA SER A 114 -10.03 -6.73 13.06
C SER A 114 -11.01 -5.62 13.46
N SER A 115 -10.91 -4.45 12.82
CA SER A 115 -11.86 -3.35 13.04
C SER A 115 -13.27 -3.72 12.58
N LEU A 116 -13.41 -4.33 11.42
CA LEU A 116 -14.69 -4.80 10.89
C LEU A 116 -15.34 -5.84 11.83
N LEU A 117 -14.54 -6.77 12.35
CA LEU A 117 -15.00 -7.78 13.30
C LEU A 117 -15.53 -7.14 14.59
N LEU A 118 -14.84 -6.13 15.11
CA LEU A 118 -15.29 -5.37 16.27
C LEU A 118 -16.63 -4.67 16.00
N CYS A 119 -16.75 -3.96 14.87
CA CYS A 119 -17.99 -3.28 14.51
C CYS A 119 -19.17 -4.25 14.34
N LEU A 120 -18.95 -5.43 13.75
CA LEU A 120 -19.98 -6.46 13.61
C LEU A 120 -20.36 -7.12 14.94
N SER A 121 -19.39 -7.28 15.84
CA SER A 121 -19.64 -7.78 17.19
C SER A 121 -20.49 -6.79 17.98
N GLU A 122 -20.20 -5.49 17.88
CA GLU A 122 -21.01 -4.42 18.48
C GLU A 122 -22.42 -4.36 17.87
N ALA A 123 -22.56 -4.56 16.56
CA ALA A 123 -23.87 -4.59 15.89
C ALA A 123 -24.76 -5.77 16.33
N THR A 124 -24.14 -6.90 16.71
CA THR A 124 -24.84 -8.14 17.08
C THR A 124 -25.05 -8.29 18.58
N GLY A 125 -24.23 -7.63 19.41
CA GLY A 125 -24.49 -7.45 20.83
C GLY A 125 -25.70 -6.54 21.00
N GLY A 126 -26.81 -7.05 21.53
CA GLY A 126 -28.10 -6.36 21.62
C GLY A 126 -28.15 -5.14 22.55
N ASP A 127 -27.10 -4.33 22.61
CA ASP A 127 -27.06 -3.08 23.35
C ASP A 127 -27.91 -2.03 22.62
N GLU A 128 -29.11 -1.80 23.14
CA GLU A 128 -30.08 -0.81 22.63
C GLU A 128 -29.57 0.64 22.73
N ARG A 129 -28.46 0.89 23.45
CA ARG A 129 -27.87 2.24 23.59
C ARG A 129 -26.95 2.61 22.43
N LEU A 130 -26.58 1.66 21.57
CA LEU A 130 -25.71 1.92 20.42
C LEU A 130 -26.50 2.53 19.27
N ASP A 131 -25.98 3.63 18.73
CA ASP A 131 -26.49 4.20 17.48
C ASP A 131 -26.16 3.25 16.33
N ARG A 132 -27.14 2.40 15.98
CA ARG A 132 -27.00 1.44 14.89
C ARG A 132 -26.59 2.11 13.57
N GLY A 133 -26.97 3.37 13.34
CA GLY A 133 -26.57 4.12 12.15
C GLY A 133 -25.06 4.33 12.07
N VAL A 134 -24.43 4.67 13.20
CA VAL A 134 -22.98 4.84 13.30
C VAL A 134 -22.26 3.50 13.08
N VAL A 135 -22.71 2.43 13.74
CA VAL A 135 -22.10 1.10 13.61
C VAL A 135 -22.19 0.59 12.16
N ILE A 136 -23.33 0.75 11.49
CA ILE A 136 -23.48 0.39 10.07
C ILE A 136 -22.53 1.22 9.18
N SER A 137 -22.37 2.52 9.49
CA SER A 137 -21.45 3.38 8.75
C SER A 137 -19.99 2.94 8.90
N ASP A 138 -19.60 2.51 10.11
CA ASP A 138 -18.26 2.00 10.38
C ASP A 138 -18.03 0.65 9.70
N ILE A 139 -19.00 -0.27 9.73
CA ILE A 139 -18.95 -1.54 8.97
C ILE A 139 -18.77 -1.28 7.47
N THR A 140 -19.53 -0.33 6.92
CA THR A 140 -19.45 0.04 5.50
C THR A 140 -18.09 0.65 5.16
N ARG A 141 -17.55 1.49 6.04
CA ARG A 141 -16.22 2.08 5.88
C ARG A 141 -15.13 0.99 5.89
N GLU A 142 -15.15 0.08 6.86
CA GLU A 142 -14.10 -0.95 6.94
C GLU A 142 -14.18 -1.94 5.77
N ALA A 143 -15.37 -2.26 5.28
CA ALA A 143 -15.52 -3.06 4.05
C ALA A 143 -14.93 -2.34 2.81
N ASP A 144 -15.23 -1.05 2.63
CA ASP A 144 -14.66 -0.20 1.56
C ASP A 144 -13.13 -0.04 1.70
N ASN A 145 -12.62 -0.02 2.92
CA ASN A 145 -11.19 -0.01 3.21
C ASN A 145 -10.51 -1.32 2.78
N ILE A 146 -11.08 -2.47 3.14
CA ILE A 146 -10.54 -3.78 2.75
C ILE A 146 -10.55 -3.93 1.23
N GLN A 147 -11.68 -3.64 0.57
CA GLN A 147 -11.78 -3.72 -0.90
C GLN A 147 -10.69 -2.88 -1.56
N TRP A 148 -10.47 -1.65 -1.09
CA TRP A 148 -9.45 -0.78 -1.67
C TRP A 148 -8.03 -1.35 -1.51
N ILE A 149 -7.68 -1.91 -0.35
CA ILE A 149 -6.36 -2.53 -0.16
C ILE A 149 -6.22 -3.77 -1.06
N VAL A 150 -7.27 -4.57 -1.21
CA VAL A 150 -7.29 -5.73 -2.12
C VAL A 150 -7.09 -5.29 -3.57
N ASP A 151 -7.70 -4.19 -4.00
CA ASP A 151 -7.49 -3.64 -5.35
C ASP A 151 -6.02 -3.23 -5.58
N ILE A 152 -5.34 -2.71 -4.55
CA ILE A 152 -3.90 -2.42 -4.59
C ILE A 152 -3.10 -3.72 -4.72
N LEU A 153 -3.40 -4.73 -3.88
CA LEU A 153 -2.74 -6.04 -3.91
C LEU A 153 -2.89 -6.71 -5.28
N ILE A 154 -4.09 -6.67 -5.88
CA ILE A 154 -4.35 -7.20 -7.22
C ILE A 154 -3.54 -6.42 -8.27
N GLY A 155 -3.58 -5.08 -8.21
CA GLY A 155 -2.83 -4.22 -9.13
C GLY A 155 -1.32 -4.49 -9.10
N LYS A 156 -0.78 -4.85 -7.93
CA LYS A 156 0.63 -5.19 -7.72
C LYS A 156 0.93 -6.70 -7.86
N LYS A 157 -0.05 -7.55 -8.16
CA LYS A 157 0.06 -9.02 -8.23
C LYS A 157 0.57 -9.66 -6.92
N MET A 158 0.16 -9.12 -5.78
CA MET A 158 0.56 -9.57 -4.43
C MET A 158 -0.60 -10.22 -3.64
N GLY A 159 -1.76 -10.46 -4.27
CA GLY A 159 -3.00 -10.85 -3.58
C GLY A 159 -3.16 -12.33 -3.18
N GLU A 160 -2.13 -13.16 -3.37
CA GLU A 160 -2.22 -14.61 -3.14
C GLU A 160 -2.52 -14.99 -1.68
N GLU A 161 -1.83 -14.35 -0.71
CA GLU A 161 -1.99 -14.64 0.72
C GLU A 161 -3.30 -14.05 1.27
N PHE A 162 -3.86 -13.04 0.61
CA PHE A 162 -5.15 -12.48 1.02
C PHE A 162 -6.26 -13.52 0.98
N VAL A 163 -6.22 -14.46 0.04
CA VAL A 163 -7.19 -15.56 -0.06
C VAL A 163 -7.16 -16.42 1.19
N GLU A 164 -5.97 -16.76 1.68
CA GLU A 164 -5.78 -17.55 2.90
C GLU A 164 -6.25 -16.78 4.13
N ILE A 165 -5.79 -15.52 4.29
CA ILE A 165 -6.20 -14.64 5.38
C ILE A 165 -7.72 -14.50 5.44
N TRP A 166 -8.37 -14.33 4.29
CA TRP A 166 -9.81 -14.17 4.21
C TRP A 166 -10.56 -15.48 4.52
N ALA A 167 -10.08 -16.61 3.98
CA ALA A 167 -10.68 -17.92 4.21
C ALA A 167 -10.67 -18.32 5.71
N GLU A 168 -9.70 -17.81 6.47
CA GLU A 168 -9.59 -18.06 7.91
C GLU A 168 -10.57 -17.24 8.78
N GLN A 169 -11.31 -16.28 8.23
CA GLN A 169 -12.22 -15.38 8.98
C GLN A 169 -13.56 -16.04 9.37
N LYS A 170 -13.51 -17.15 10.11
CA LYS A 170 -14.68 -17.92 10.58
C LYS A 170 -15.62 -17.12 11.47
N GLU A 171 -15.06 -16.25 12.31
CA GLU A 171 -15.85 -15.39 13.20
C GLU A 171 -16.65 -14.36 12.42
N LEU A 172 -16.04 -13.77 11.38
CA LEU A 172 -16.69 -12.82 10.49
C LEU A 172 -17.88 -13.48 9.77
N ALA A 173 -17.69 -14.70 9.26
CA ALA A 173 -18.76 -15.48 8.64
C ALA A 173 -19.90 -15.80 9.62
N ALA A 174 -19.58 -16.15 10.87
CA ALA A 174 -20.56 -16.42 11.91
C ALA A 174 -21.38 -15.17 12.28
N LEU A 175 -20.73 -14.00 12.37
CA LEU A 175 -21.40 -12.73 12.64
C LEU A 175 -22.24 -12.24 11.47
N HIS A 176 -21.79 -12.44 10.22
CA HIS A 176 -22.55 -12.09 9.03
C HIS A 176 -23.90 -12.81 8.99
N SER A 177 -23.94 -14.12 9.31
CA SER A 177 -25.19 -14.89 9.38
C SER A 177 -26.23 -14.30 10.34
N LYS A 178 -25.79 -13.55 11.35
CA LYS A 178 -26.65 -12.86 12.34
C LYS A 178 -26.96 -11.41 11.94
N ALA A 179 -26.08 -10.76 11.17
CA ALA A 179 -26.15 -9.34 10.81
C ALA A 179 -26.96 -9.03 9.53
N VAL A 180 -27.40 -10.05 8.76
CA VAL A 180 -28.22 -9.90 7.53
C VAL A 180 -29.48 -9.03 7.73
N ILE A 181 -29.89 -8.81 8.97
CA ILE A 181 -31.08 -8.02 9.30
C ILE A 181 -30.84 -6.49 9.21
N VAL A 182 -29.59 -6.01 9.09
CA VAL A 182 -29.26 -4.59 9.35
C VAL A 182 -28.37 -3.87 8.30
N ALA A 183 -27.68 -4.58 7.39
CA ALA A 183 -26.68 -3.94 6.52
C ALA A 183 -27.20 -3.52 5.12
N SER A 184 -26.75 -2.36 4.62
CA SER A 184 -27.04 -1.87 3.26
C SER A 184 -26.50 -2.82 2.18
N SER A 185 -27.09 -2.80 0.99
CA SER A 185 -26.83 -3.76 -0.11
C SER A 185 -25.35 -3.94 -0.49
N SER A 186 -24.47 -2.95 -0.24
CA SER A 186 -23.05 -3.04 -0.63
C SER A 186 -22.19 -3.87 0.32
N THR A 187 -22.43 -3.84 1.63
CA THR A 187 -21.72 -4.67 2.62
C THR A 187 -22.17 -6.13 2.55
N SER A 188 -23.45 -6.36 2.27
CA SER A 188 -23.98 -7.69 2.03
C SER A 188 -23.38 -8.31 0.75
N ILE A 189 -23.14 -7.52 -0.32
CA ILE A 189 -22.50 -8.00 -1.54
C ILE A 189 -21.01 -8.29 -1.34
N PHE A 190 -20.23 -7.44 -0.64
CA PHE A 190 -18.81 -7.72 -0.41
C PHE A 190 -18.60 -8.95 0.48
N VAL A 191 -19.35 -9.05 1.59
CA VAL A 191 -19.26 -10.23 2.46
C VAL A 191 -19.86 -11.48 1.80
N ALA A 192 -20.95 -11.37 1.03
CA ALA A 192 -21.49 -12.51 0.27
C ALA A 192 -20.57 -12.95 -0.88
N ASN A 193 -19.98 -12.03 -1.64
CA ASN A 193 -19.07 -12.35 -2.75
C ASN A 193 -17.82 -13.11 -2.27
N PHE A 194 -17.41 -12.90 -1.02
CA PHE A 194 -16.27 -13.63 -0.46
C PHE A 194 -16.66 -14.76 0.51
N SER A 195 -17.92 -14.83 0.97
CA SER A 195 -18.41 -15.89 1.86
C SER A 195 -19.17 -17.01 1.13
N ALA A 196 -19.70 -16.76 -0.07
CA ALA A 196 -20.60 -17.69 -0.76
C ALA A 196 -19.93 -18.59 -1.79
N ASP A 197 -18.79 -18.21 -2.38
CA ASP A 197 -18.06 -19.11 -3.28
C ASP A 197 -16.55 -18.91 -3.11
N GLY A 198 -15.85 -20.03 -2.93
CA GLY A 198 -14.41 -20.03 -2.84
C GLY A 198 -13.79 -19.38 -4.08
N ASN A 199 -12.96 -18.37 -3.82
CA ASN A 199 -11.94 -17.83 -4.71
C ASN A 199 -12.41 -16.93 -5.87
N PRO A 200 -12.47 -15.59 -5.66
CA PRO A 200 -12.58 -14.63 -6.76
C PRO A 200 -11.26 -14.40 -7.53
N PHE A 201 -10.17 -15.09 -7.19
CA PHE A 201 -8.83 -14.92 -7.81
C PHE A 201 -8.51 -15.96 -8.89
N ILE A 202 -9.47 -16.81 -9.28
CA ILE A 202 -9.36 -17.61 -10.51
C ILE A 202 -10.32 -17.05 -11.54
N GLN A 203 -9.87 -16.03 -12.27
CA GLN A 203 -10.28 -15.82 -13.66
C GLN A 203 -9.19 -15.13 -14.46
#